data_AF-A0AAU3QZW4-F1
#
_entry.id   AF-A0AAU3QZW4-F1
#
_cell.length_a   1.000
_cell.length_b   1.000
_cell.length_c   1.000
_cell.angle_alpha   90.00
_cell.angle_beta   90.00
_cell.angle_gamma   90.00
#
_symmetry.space_group_name_H-M   'P 1'
#
loop_
_entity.id
_entity.type
_entity.pdbx_description
1 polymer ?
#
loop_
_entity_poly.entity_id
_entity_poly.type
_entity_poly.pdbx_seq_one_letter_code
_entity_poly.pdbx_strand_id
1 'polypeptide(L)'
;MTTHHTPAPATPATDHTARYAQLADQAHADRCQTSGDYLAGLLAAGTLEAAGTPRKLPELLFPDYDPDIVRAVWEAALPVGYQAGKLAGQPKWTPDALDRLRAALNDAGYTAMGNLAARSAAIHRPRHPADHELDAAASAVRDGGHP
;
A
#
# COMPACT_ATOMS: atom_id res chain seq x y z
N MET A 1 0.75 -3.50 72.00
CA MET A 1 1.74 -2.99 71.03
C MET A 1 1.48 -3.72 69.72
N THR A 2 0.63 -3.15 68.87
CA THR A 2 0.05 -3.80 67.68
C THR A 2 0.72 -3.23 66.44
N THR A 3 1.51 -4.04 65.74
CA THR A 3 2.19 -3.62 64.50
C THR A 3 1.26 -3.80 63.30
N HIS A 4 0.84 -2.69 62.69
CA HIS A 4 0.15 -2.69 61.41
C HIS A 4 1.15 -3.02 60.29
N HIS A 5 0.92 -4.12 59.58
CA HIS A 5 1.62 -4.46 58.35
C HIS A 5 0.91 -3.77 57.18
N THR A 6 1.55 -2.76 56.60
CA THR A 6 1.10 -2.13 55.35
C THR A 6 1.58 -2.98 54.18
N PRO A 7 0.69 -3.56 53.35
CA PRO A 7 1.11 -4.30 52.17
C PRO A 7 1.71 -3.34 51.12
N ALA A 8 2.81 -3.77 50.50
CA ALA A 8 3.46 -3.04 49.42
C ALA A 8 2.54 -2.94 48.19
N PRO A 9 2.58 -1.82 47.44
CA PRO A 9 1.77 -1.67 46.23
C PRO A 9 2.18 -2.73 45.19
N ALA A 10 1.19 -3.41 44.62
CA ALA A 10 1.41 -4.39 43.56
C ALA A 10 1.97 -3.68 42.31
N THR A 11 3.13 -4.12 41.83
CA THR A 11 3.75 -3.72 40.56
C THR A 11 2.79 -4.01 39.38
N PRO A 12 2.68 -3.12 38.38
CA PRO A 12 1.71 -3.27 37.29
C PRO A 12 2.18 -4.37 36.31
N ALA A 13 1.82 -5.63 36.59
CA ALA A 13 2.11 -6.77 35.72
C ALA A 13 1.27 -6.80 34.43
N THR A 14 0.27 -5.92 34.30
CA THR A 14 -0.75 -5.95 33.25
C THR A 14 -0.28 -5.42 31.88
N ASP A 15 0.73 -4.54 31.85
CA ASP A 15 1.17 -3.84 30.64
C ASP A 15 2.02 -4.75 29.72
N HIS A 16 2.81 -5.63 30.33
CA HIS A 16 3.67 -6.56 29.57
C HIS A 16 2.87 -7.63 28.82
N THR A 17 1.86 -8.24 29.44
CA THR A 17 1.04 -9.27 28.79
C THR A 17 0.28 -8.72 27.58
N ALA A 18 -0.33 -7.54 27.69
CA ALA A 18 -1.02 -6.89 26.58
C ALA A 18 -0.06 -6.56 25.43
N ARG A 19 1.13 -6.03 25.76
CA ARG A 19 2.19 -5.77 24.78
C ARG A 19 2.69 -7.05 24.10
N TYR A 20 2.88 -8.14 24.84
CA TYR A 20 3.27 -9.43 24.25
C TYR A 20 2.20 -9.99 23.31
N ALA A 21 0.92 -9.86 23.67
CA ALA A 21 -0.19 -10.26 22.81
C ALA A 21 -0.20 -9.45 21.49
N GLN A 22 -0.02 -8.13 21.55
CA GLN A 22 0.08 -7.27 20.36
C GLN A 22 1.27 -7.64 19.47
N LEU A 23 2.44 -7.91 20.05
CA LEU A 23 3.63 -8.33 19.30
C LEU A 23 3.42 -9.70 18.64
N ALA A 24 2.77 -10.64 19.34
CA ALA A 24 2.46 -11.96 18.79
C ALA A 24 1.44 -11.85 17.64
N ASP A 25 0.39 -11.04 17.79
CA ASP A 25 -0.61 -10.79 16.76
C ASP A 25 0.00 -10.17 15.51
N GLN A 26 0.82 -9.12 15.67
CA GLN A 26 1.55 -8.51 14.55
C GLN A 26 2.48 -9.52 13.87
N ALA A 27 3.25 -10.31 14.64
CA ALA A 27 4.12 -11.33 14.06
C ALA A 27 3.34 -12.42 13.31
N HIS A 28 2.13 -12.76 13.76
CA HIS A 28 1.24 -13.66 13.03
C HIS A 28 0.71 -13.03 11.75
N ALA A 29 0.27 -11.77 11.80
CA ALA A 29 -0.17 -11.02 10.62
C ALA A 29 0.95 -10.93 9.57
N ASP A 30 2.17 -10.58 9.97
CA ASP A 30 3.33 -10.48 9.07
C ASP A 30 3.68 -11.83 8.43
N ARG A 31 3.61 -12.93 9.21
CA ARG A 31 3.80 -14.28 8.67
C ARG A 31 2.69 -14.68 7.71
N CYS A 32 1.43 -14.37 8.02
CA CYS A 32 0.31 -14.63 7.13
C CYS A 32 0.48 -13.88 5.81
N GLN A 33 0.89 -12.61 5.85
CA GLN A 33 1.20 -11.82 4.66
C GLN A 33 2.33 -12.46 3.86
N THR A 34 3.47 -12.73 4.49
CA THR A 34 4.66 -13.31 3.83
C THR A 34 4.36 -14.69 3.23
N SER A 35 3.61 -15.54 3.94
CA SER A 35 3.19 -16.86 3.45
C SER A 35 2.21 -16.73 2.28
N GLY A 36 1.29 -15.76 2.35
CA GLY A 36 0.38 -15.42 1.27
C GLY A 36 1.14 -14.99 0.01
N ASP A 37 2.11 -14.10 0.17
CA ASP A 37 2.97 -13.63 -0.94
C ASP A 37 3.78 -14.78 -1.56
N TYR A 38 4.32 -15.68 -0.72
CA TYR A 38 5.03 -16.87 -1.20
C TYR A 38 4.11 -17.81 -2.00
N LEU A 39 2.92 -18.13 -1.48
CA LEU A 39 1.94 -18.97 -2.16
C LEU A 39 1.44 -18.33 -3.46
N ALA A 40 1.20 -17.02 -3.46
CA ALA A 40 0.83 -16.28 -4.65
C ALA A 40 1.92 -16.37 -5.73
N GLY A 41 3.20 -16.29 -5.34
CA GLY A 41 4.33 -16.52 -6.23
C GLY A 41 4.35 -17.92 -6.84
N LEU A 42 4.12 -18.97 -6.04
CA LEU A 42 4.03 -20.34 -6.53
C LEU A 42 2.84 -20.55 -7.49
N LEU A 43 1.68 -19.98 -7.18
CA LEU A 43 0.51 -20.04 -8.07
C LEU A 43 0.76 -19.32 -9.39
N ALA A 44 1.41 -18.15 -9.36
CA ALA A 44 1.80 -17.44 -10.56
C ALA A 44 2.78 -18.25 -11.42
N ALA A 45 3.77 -18.90 -10.78
CA ALA A 45 4.71 -19.78 -11.46
C ALA A 45 4.00 -20.98 -12.12
N GLY A 46 3.14 -21.68 -11.38
CA GLY A 46 2.37 -22.82 -11.91
C GLY A 46 1.41 -22.42 -13.03
N THR A 47 0.79 -21.24 -12.95
CA THR A 47 -0.07 -20.70 -14.02
C THR A 47 0.74 -20.44 -15.29
N LEU A 48 1.94 -19.87 -15.14
CA LEU A 48 2.84 -19.63 -16.27
C LEU A 48 3.34 -20.93 -16.89
N GLU A 49 3.65 -21.94 -16.07
CA GLU A 49 4.02 -23.27 -16.53
C GLU A 49 2.89 -23.92 -17.34
N ALA A 50 1.64 -23.85 -16.84
CA ALA A 50 0.46 -24.34 -17.55
C ALA A 50 0.22 -23.59 -18.87
N ALA A 51 0.45 -22.28 -18.92
CA ALA A 51 0.35 -21.49 -20.15
C ALA A 51 1.50 -21.73 -21.14
N GLY A 52 2.67 -22.15 -20.65
CA GLY A 52 3.91 -22.34 -21.40
C GLY A 52 4.62 -21.05 -21.83
N THR A 53 3.94 -19.91 -21.86
CA THR A 53 4.54 -18.60 -22.14
C THR A 53 3.63 -17.47 -21.62
N PRO A 54 4.18 -16.32 -21.17
CA PRO A 54 3.35 -15.21 -20.70
C PRO A 54 2.35 -14.73 -21.76
N ARG A 55 2.71 -14.85 -23.05
CA ARG A 55 1.87 -14.46 -24.18
C ARG A 55 0.58 -15.28 -24.27
N LYS A 56 0.49 -16.47 -23.68
CA LYS A 56 -0.72 -17.32 -23.69
C LYS A 56 -1.58 -17.17 -22.43
N LEU A 57 -1.11 -16.46 -21.42
CA LEU A 57 -1.86 -16.23 -20.17
C LEU A 57 -3.27 -15.65 -20.40
N PRO A 58 -3.48 -14.68 -21.31
CA PRO A 58 -4.82 -14.10 -21.48
C PRO A 58 -5.84 -15.14 -21.94
N GLU A 59 -5.47 -15.99 -22.89
CA GLU A 59 -6.32 -17.08 -23.41
C GLU A 59 -6.58 -18.14 -22.34
N LEU A 60 -5.59 -18.42 -21.48
CA LEU A 60 -5.75 -19.34 -20.35
C LEU A 60 -6.72 -18.80 -19.29
N LEU A 61 -6.68 -17.49 -19.01
CA LEU A 61 -7.48 -16.83 -17.98
C LEU A 61 -8.92 -16.54 -18.43
N PHE A 62 -9.15 -16.41 -19.75
CA PHE A 62 -10.44 -16.07 -20.33
C PHE A 62 -10.85 -17.08 -21.42
N PRO A 63 -11.04 -18.37 -21.07
CA PRO A 63 -11.28 -19.43 -22.04
C PRO A 63 -12.61 -19.31 -22.79
N ASP A 64 -13.60 -18.65 -22.18
CA ASP A 64 -14.96 -18.52 -22.72
C ASP A 64 -15.14 -17.33 -23.68
N TYR A 65 -14.08 -16.54 -23.90
CA TYR A 65 -14.11 -15.34 -24.73
C TYR A 65 -13.38 -15.56 -26.06
N ASP A 66 -13.73 -14.74 -27.06
CA ASP A 66 -13.03 -14.73 -28.34
C ASP A 66 -11.53 -14.42 -28.11
N PRO A 67 -10.62 -15.34 -28.49
CA PRO A 67 -9.20 -15.19 -28.21
C PRO A 67 -8.59 -13.96 -28.89
N ASP A 68 -9.11 -13.53 -30.06
CA ASP A 68 -8.60 -12.37 -30.77
C ASP A 68 -8.97 -11.07 -30.04
N ILE A 69 -10.17 -11.01 -29.46
CA ILE A 69 -10.60 -9.87 -28.63
C ILE A 69 -9.80 -9.82 -27.33
N VAL A 70 -9.66 -10.96 -26.63
CA VAL A 70 -8.86 -11.05 -25.39
C VAL A 70 -7.42 -10.61 -25.65
N ARG A 71 -6.83 -11.07 -26.75
CA ARG A 71 -5.50 -10.68 -27.21
C ARG A 71 -5.40 -9.18 -27.42
N ALA A 72 -6.33 -8.60 -28.19
CA ALA A 72 -6.30 -7.18 -28.52
C ALA A 72 -6.41 -6.30 -27.26
N VAL A 73 -7.30 -6.64 -26.33
CA VAL A 73 -7.46 -5.92 -25.05
C VAL A 73 -6.21 -6.04 -24.19
N TRP A 74 -5.63 -7.24 -24.09
CA TRP A 74 -4.43 -7.47 -23.30
C TRP A 74 -3.24 -6.66 -23.83
N GLU A 75 -2.98 -6.73 -25.13
CA GLU A 75 -1.90 -5.98 -25.77
C GLU A 75 -2.08 -4.46 -25.63
N ALA A 76 -3.33 -3.97 -25.70
CA ALA A 76 -3.65 -2.56 -25.45
C ALA A 76 -3.40 -2.14 -23.98
N ALA A 77 -3.53 -3.06 -23.03
CA ALA A 77 -3.32 -2.80 -21.60
C ALA A 77 -1.83 -2.79 -21.19
N LEU A 78 -0.95 -3.50 -21.91
CA LEU A 78 0.47 -3.60 -21.56
C LEU A 78 1.20 -2.24 -21.46
N PRO A 79 1.05 -1.31 -22.42
CA PRO A 79 1.65 0.02 -22.31
C PRO A 79 1.12 0.80 -21.12
N VAL A 80 -0.17 0.65 -20.78
CA VAL A 80 -0.81 1.31 -19.63
C VAL A 80 -0.18 0.83 -18.33
N GLY A 81 -0.04 -0.49 -18.18
CA GLY A 81 0.62 -1.10 -17.01
C GLY A 81 2.08 -0.67 -16.87
N TYR A 82 2.84 -0.63 -17.97
CA TYR A 82 4.23 -0.16 -17.95
C TYR A 82 4.34 1.31 -17.49
N GLN A 83 3.49 2.20 -18.01
CA GLN A 83 3.49 3.60 -17.56
C GLN A 83 3.04 3.72 -16.11
N ALA A 84 2.02 2.99 -15.68
CA ALA A 84 1.58 2.96 -14.29
C ALA A 84 2.70 2.49 -13.34
N GLY A 85 3.47 1.47 -13.71
CA GLY A 85 4.61 0.99 -12.93
C GLY A 85 5.73 2.03 -12.81
N LYS A 86 6.06 2.72 -13.92
CA LYS A 86 7.02 3.84 -13.90
C LYS A 86 6.56 4.97 -12.97
N LEU A 87 5.27 5.28 -13.02
CA LEU A 87 4.63 6.30 -12.21
C LEU A 87 4.63 5.91 -10.72
N ALA A 88 4.34 4.65 -10.39
CA ALA A 88 4.38 4.16 -9.01
C ALA A 88 5.79 4.19 -8.41
N GLY A 89 6.82 3.82 -9.17
CA GLY A 89 8.21 3.84 -8.71
C GLY A 89 8.82 5.24 -8.59
N GLN A 90 8.34 6.20 -9.39
CA GLN A 90 8.73 7.62 -9.32
C GLN A 90 7.51 8.50 -9.57
N PRO A 91 6.75 8.87 -8.52
CA PRO A 91 5.58 9.73 -8.65
C PRO A 91 6.00 11.14 -9.11
N LYS A 92 5.95 11.38 -10.43
CA LYS A 92 6.37 12.64 -11.07
C LYS A 92 5.22 13.54 -11.50
N TRP A 93 3.97 13.20 -11.16
CA TRP A 93 2.83 14.04 -11.51
C TRP A 93 2.71 15.24 -10.58
N THR A 94 2.37 16.39 -11.15
CA THR A 94 1.91 17.53 -10.37
C THR A 94 0.41 17.38 -10.09
N PRO A 95 -0.11 17.96 -8.99
CA PRO A 95 -1.55 18.04 -8.75
C PRO A 95 -2.32 18.58 -9.98
N ASP A 96 -1.81 19.64 -10.62
CA ASP A 96 -2.39 20.25 -11.81
C ASP A 96 -2.46 19.28 -13.02
N ALA A 97 -1.52 18.34 -13.13
CA ALA A 97 -1.56 17.33 -14.18
C ALA A 97 -2.70 16.33 -13.95
N LEU A 98 -2.95 15.95 -12.70
CA LEU A 98 -4.07 15.06 -12.34
C LEU A 98 -5.43 15.76 -12.43
N ASP A 99 -5.50 17.05 -12.11
CA ASP A 99 -6.73 17.83 -12.26
C ASP A 99 -7.10 18.03 -13.74
N ARG A 100 -6.12 18.29 -14.60
CA ARG A 100 -6.34 18.31 -16.06
C ARG A 100 -6.79 16.95 -16.60
N LEU A 101 -6.19 15.87 -16.10
CA LEU A 101 -6.61 14.51 -16.48
C LEU A 101 -8.03 14.20 -16.03
N ARG A 102 -8.40 14.56 -14.79
CA ARG A 102 -9.76 14.45 -14.26
C ARG A 102 -10.75 15.19 -15.14
N ALA A 103 -10.46 16.44 -15.51
CA ALA A 103 -11.33 17.25 -16.36
C ALA A 103 -11.53 16.57 -17.72
N ALA A 104 -10.45 16.17 -18.40
CA ALA A 104 -10.52 15.47 -19.68
C ALA A 104 -11.35 14.17 -19.62
N LEU A 105 -11.20 13.38 -18.54
CA LEU A 105 -11.97 12.16 -18.33
C LEU A 105 -13.46 12.44 -18.11
N ASN A 106 -13.78 13.47 -17.33
CA ASN A 106 -15.17 13.86 -17.07
C ASN A 106 -15.85 14.40 -18.34
N ASP A 107 -15.15 15.21 -19.12
CA ASP A 107 -15.66 15.79 -20.38
C ASP A 107 -15.95 14.69 -21.41
N ALA A 108 -15.16 13.61 -21.40
CA ALA A 108 -15.39 12.42 -22.22
C ALA A 108 -16.45 11.45 -21.66
N GLY A 109 -17.09 11.76 -20.52
CA GLY A 109 -18.13 10.95 -19.90
C GLY A 109 -17.62 9.82 -18.98
N TYR A 110 -16.30 9.70 -18.77
CA TYR A 110 -15.68 8.71 -17.89
C TYR A 110 -15.64 9.18 -16.42
N THR A 111 -16.79 9.59 -15.87
CA THR A 111 -16.87 10.22 -14.55
C THR A 111 -16.25 9.37 -13.42
N ALA A 112 -16.45 8.06 -13.45
CA ALA A 112 -15.86 7.15 -12.46
C ALA A 112 -14.32 7.19 -12.49
N MET A 113 -13.72 7.23 -13.68
CA MET A 113 -12.27 7.32 -13.85
C MET A 113 -11.75 8.71 -13.43
N GLY A 114 -12.48 9.77 -13.76
CA GLY A 114 -12.17 11.12 -13.27
C GLY A 114 -12.13 11.19 -11.75
N ASN A 115 -13.07 10.53 -11.07
CA ASN A 115 -13.09 10.45 -9.60
C ASN A 115 -11.90 9.66 -9.02
N LEU A 116 -11.44 8.61 -9.69
CA LEU A 116 -10.25 7.86 -9.29
C LEU A 116 -8.99 8.71 -9.44
N ALA A 117 -8.84 9.47 -10.53
CA ALA A 117 -7.74 10.41 -10.71
C ALA A 117 -7.72 11.47 -9.60
N ALA A 118 -8.89 12.00 -9.22
CA ALA A 118 -9.03 12.95 -8.12
C ALA A 118 -8.59 12.35 -6.77
N ARG A 119 -8.95 11.08 -6.51
CA ARG A 119 -8.52 10.38 -5.30
C ARG A 119 -7.01 10.21 -5.25
N SER A 120 -6.38 9.84 -6.37
CA SER A 120 -4.92 9.72 -6.45
C SER A 120 -4.19 11.05 -6.19
N ALA A 121 -4.76 12.18 -6.65
CA ALA A 121 -4.22 13.50 -6.36
C ALA A 121 -4.26 13.84 -4.87
N ALA A 122 -5.28 13.39 -4.15
CA ALA A 122 -5.43 13.65 -2.71
C ALA A 122 -4.46 12.84 -1.84
N ILE A 123 -4.05 11.65 -2.28
CA ILE A 123 -3.11 10.78 -1.53
C ILE A 123 -1.69 11.38 -1.50
N HIS A 124 -1.30 12.09 -2.56
CA HIS A 124 0.05 12.65 -2.72
C HIS A 124 0.05 14.19 -2.63
N ARG A 125 -0.85 14.76 -1.80
CA ARG A 125 -0.97 16.21 -1.65
C ARG A 125 0.41 16.83 -1.32
N PRO A 126 0.77 18.01 -1.89
CA PRO A 126 1.98 18.71 -1.51
C PRO A 126 2.00 18.90 0.01
N ARG A 127 3.13 18.56 0.66
CA ARG A 127 3.38 18.89 2.07
C ARG A 127 3.01 20.34 2.29
N HIS A 128 2.12 20.60 3.23
CA HIS A 128 1.76 21.96 3.62
C HIS A 128 3.03 22.63 4.19
N PRO A 129 3.28 23.94 3.98
CA PRO A 129 4.46 24.60 4.53
C PRO A 129 4.62 24.43 6.05
N ALA A 130 3.53 24.20 6.79
CA ALA A 130 3.53 23.91 8.22
C ALA A 130 4.01 22.48 8.59
N ASP A 131 4.14 21.56 7.62
CA ASP A 131 4.65 20.21 7.87
C ASP A 131 6.17 20.22 8.16
N HIS A 132 6.87 21.31 7.82
CA HIS A 132 8.27 21.53 8.19
C HIS A 132 8.47 21.92 9.66
N GLU A 133 7.42 22.43 10.34
CA GLU A 133 7.52 22.83 11.75
C GLU A 133 7.50 21.61 12.68
N LEU A 134 6.85 20.51 12.27
CA LEU A 134 6.82 19.25 13.04
C LEU A 134 8.16 18.49 12.98
N ASP A 135 8.84 18.52 11.83
CA ASP A 135 10.16 17.88 11.66
C ASP A 135 11.29 18.69 12.36
N ALA A 136 11.17 20.02 12.40
CA ALA A 136 12.11 20.89 13.12
C ALA A 136 11.96 20.75 14.65
N ALA A 137 10.74 20.63 15.16
CA ALA A 137 10.49 20.37 16.58
C ALA A 137 11.00 18.99 17.03
N ALA A 138 10.89 17.96 16.18
CA ALA A 138 11.39 16.62 16.48
C ALA A 138 12.94 16.53 16.47
N SER A 139 13.62 17.34 15.64
CA SER A 139 15.10 17.42 15.62
C SER A 139 15.66 18.27 16.77
N ALA A 140 14.99 19.37 17.15
CA ALA A 140 15.42 20.23 18.25
C ALA A 140 15.37 19.54 19.63
N VAL A 141 14.48 18.55 19.82
CA VAL A 141 14.41 17.76 21.06
C VAL A 141 15.60 16.80 21.22
N ARG A 142 16.29 16.44 20.13
CA ARG A 142 17.44 15.51 20.18
C ARG A 142 18.78 16.18 20.47
N ASP A 143 18.92 17.47 20.17
CA ASP A 143 20.16 18.24 20.40
C ASP A 143 20.22 18.98 21.75
N GLY A 144 19.18 18.84 22.58
CA GLY A 144 19.04 19.52 23.88
C GLY A 144 19.76 18.87 25.08
N GLY A 145 20.77 18.02 24.87
CA GLY A 145 21.57 17.40 25.95
C GLY A 145 22.93 18.08 26.13
N HIS A 146 23.06 18.88 27.19
CA HIS A 146 24.18 19.78 27.54
C HIS A 146 25.43 19.02 28.14
N PRO A 147 26.56 19.71 28.45
CA PRO A 147 27.98 19.26 28.38
C PRO A 147 28.48 18.29 29.45
#